data_AF-A0A7L5E0Z6-F1
#
_entry.id   AF-A0A7L5E0Z6-F1
#
_cell.length_a   1.000
_cell.length_b   1.000
_cell.length_c   1.000
_cell.angle_alpha   90.00
_cell.angle_beta   90.00
_cell.angle_gamma   90.00
#
_symmetry.space_group_name_H-M   'P 1'
#
loop_
_entity.id
_entity.type
_entity.pdbx_description
1 polymer ?
#
loop_
_entity_poly.entity_id
_entity_poly.type
_entity_poly.pdbx_seq_one_letter_code
_entity_poly.pdbx_strand_id
1 'polypeptide(L)' 'MTEQEEEKRVAAAFNAGYTLQQHEPQLLEKITTDANKQSDFVNYMAMGQRQQKKETLIQQQLKIKQTQRNKKQQRGR' A
#
# COMPACT_ATOMS: atom_id res chain seq x y z
N MET A 1 -25.42 -12.64 -5.12
CA MET A 1 -24.45 -11.62 -5.55
C MET A 1 -24.18 -11.88 -7.01
N THR A 2 -24.24 -10.85 -7.84
CA THR A 2 -23.72 -10.94 -9.21
C THR A 2 -22.21 -10.75 -9.20
N GLU A 3 -21.49 -11.28 -10.20
CA GLU A 3 -20.03 -11.14 -10.30
C GLU A 3 -19.58 -9.66 -10.23
N GLN A 4 -20.36 -8.75 -10.82
CA GLN A 4 -20.09 -7.31 -10.79
C GLN A 4 -20.19 -6.70 -9.39
N GLU A 5 -21.09 -7.19 -8.53
CA GLU A 5 -21.20 -6.72 -7.16
C GLU A 5 -20.02 -7.20 -6.31
N GLU A 6 -19.53 -8.39 -6.60
CA GLU A 6 -18.35 -8.95 -5.94
C GLU A 6 -17.09 -8.16 -6.33
N GLU A 7 -16.86 -7.91 -7.62
CA GLU A 7 -15.74 -7.08 -8.09
C GLU A 7 -15.73 -5.69 -7.46
N LYS A 8 -16.90 -5.03 -7.34
CA LYS A 8 -17.01 -3.73 -6.68
C LYS A 8 -16.63 -3.81 -5.20
N ARG A 9 -17.01 -4.88 -4.50
CA ARG A 9 -16.62 -5.10 -3.10
C ARG A 9 -15.11 -5.33 -2.97
N VAL A 10 -14.53 -6.10 -3.88
CA VAL A 10 -13.08 -6.34 -3.94
C VAL A 10 -12.33 -5.02 -4.15
N ALA A 11 -12.73 -4.23 -5.14
CA ALA A 11 -12.12 -2.93 -5.43
C ALA A 11 -12.26 -1.96 -4.25
N ALA A 12 -13.43 -1.91 -3.61
CA ALA A 12 -13.65 -1.06 -2.44
C ALA A 12 -12.76 -1.48 -1.26
N ALA A 13 -12.65 -2.78 -0.98
CA ALA A 13 -11.79 -3.30 0.07
C ALA A 13 -10.31 -2.97 -0.19
N PHE A 14 -9.84 -3.21 -1.41
CA PHE A 14 -8.48 -2.89 -1.82
C PHE A 14 -8.17 -1.40 -1.65
N ASN A 15 -9.04 -0.53 -2.16
CA ASN A 15 -8.86 0.92 -2.08
C ASN A 15 -8.89 1.40 -0.62
N ALA A 16 -9.79 0.87 0.20
CA ALA A 16 -9.84 1.19 1.63
C ALA A 16 -8.52 0.82 2.33
N GLY A 17 -7.99 -0.38 2.07
CA GLY A 17 -6.69 -0.80 2.60
C GLY A 17 -5.53 0.08 2.13
N TYR A 18 -5.53 0.48 0.86
CA TYR A 18 -4.51 1.39 0.31
C TYR A 18 -4.56 2.77 0.99
N THR A 19 -5.74 3.39 1.06
CA THR A 19 -5.94 4.72 1.66
C THR A 19 -5.67 4.72 3.16
N LEU A 20 -6.16 3.72 3.90
CA LEU A 20 -5.89 3.62 5.34
C LEU A 20 -4.40 3.44 5.62
N GLN A 21 -3.65 2.74 4.77
CA GLN A 21 -2.21 2.64 4.94
C GLN A 21 -1.50 4.00 4.78
N GLN A 22 -2.06 4.95 4.01
CA GLN A 22 -1.52 6.30 3.85
C GLN A 22 -1.82 7.21 5.05
N HIS A 23 -3.03 7.11 5.61
CA HIS A 23 -3.52 8.07 6.60
C HIS A 23 -3.60 7.50 8.03
N GLU A 24 -3.98 6.24 8.19
CA GLU A 24 -4.24 5.59 9.48
C GLU A 24 -3.67 4.15 9.54
N PRO A 25 -2.34 3.97 9.39
CA PRO A 25 -1.73 2.64 9.29
C PRO A 25 -1.94 1.77 10.54
N GLN A 26 -2.06 2.39 11.73
CA GLN A 26 -2.30 1.67 12.99
C GLN A 26 -3.71 1.10 13.06
N LEU A 27 -4.71 1.80 12.51
CA LEU A 27 -6.08 1.30 12.44
C LEU A 27 -6.16 0.11 11.50
N LEU A 28 -5.52 0.23 10.33
CA LEU A 28 -5.47 -0.86 9.36
C LEU A 28 -4.75 -2.09 9.92
N GLU A 29 -3.67 -1.88 10.68
CA GLU A 29 -2.98 -2.98 11.36
C GLU A 29 -3.92 -3.70 12.33
N LYS A 30 -4.67 -2.99 13.17
CA LYS A 30 -5.68 -3.62 14.06
C LYS A 30 -6.72 -4.41 13.26
N ILE A 31 -7.32 -3.81 12.23
CA ILE A 31 -8.33 -4.45 11.36
C ILE A 31 -7.79 -5.74 10.72
N THR A 32 -6.52 -5.73 10.28
CA THR A 32 -5.90 -6.87 9.58
C THR A 32 -5.25 -7.89 10.52
N THR A 33 -4.98 -7.53 11.78
CA THR A 33 -4.38 -8.42 12.78
C THR A 33 -5.42 -9.13 13.66
N ASP A 34 -6.60 -8.54 13.86
CA ASP A 34 -7.70 -9.12 14.63
C ASP A 34 -8.24 -10.43 14.03
N ALA A 35 -8.84 -11.28 14.89
CA ALA A 35 -9.27 -12.65 14.58
C ALA A 35 -10.33 -12.79 13.45
N ASN A 36 -10.90 -11.69 12.95
CA ASN A 36 -11.81 -11.67 11.79
C ASN A 36 -11.10 -11.77 10.41
N LYS A 37 -9.83 -12.20 10.38
CA LYS A 37 -9.03 -12.51 9.17
C LYS A 37 -9.70 -13.43 8.14
N GLN A 38 -10.77 -14.13 8.50
CA GLN A 38 -11.48 -15.02 7.58
C GLN A 38 -12.38 -14.27 6.58
N SER A 39 -12.55 -12.96 6.70
CA SER A 39 -13.29 -12.19 5.70
C SER A 39 -12.42 -11.88 4.49
N ASP A 40 -12.88 -12.26 3.30
CA ASP A 40 -12.26 -11.88 2.02
C ASP A 40 -12.07 -10.36 1.90
N PHE A 41 -12.99 -9.57 2.47
CA PHE A 41 -12.88 -8.12 2.51
C PHE A 41 -11.60 -7.66 3.23
N VAL A 42 -11.30 -8.24 4.40
CA VAL A 42 -10.09 -7.93 5.17
C VAL A 42 -8.84 -8.39 4.41
N ASN A 43 -8.91 -9.50 3.68
CA ASN A 43 -7.81 -9.98 2.83
C ASN A 43 -7.48 -8.98 1.71
N TYR A 44 -8.50 -8.45 1.03
CA TYR A 44 -8.31 -7.42 0.00
C TYR A 44 -7.80 -6.10 0.57
N MET A 45 -8.24 -5.69 1.77
CA MET A 45 -7.64 -4.55 2.49
C MET A 45 -6.15 -4.78 2.76
N ALA A 46 -5.76 -5.96 3.21
CA ALA A 46 -4.36 -6.32 3.43
C ALA A 46 -3.53 -6.34 2.12
N MET A 47 -4.16 -6.61 0.97
CA MET A 47 -3.51 -6.45 -0.34
C MET A 47 -3.24 -4.97 -0.66
N GLY A 48 -4.24 -4.09 -0.46
CA GLY A 48 -4.08 -2.65 -0.63
C GLY A 48 -2.98 -2.08 0.26
N GLN A 49 -2.92 -2.53 1.52
CA GLN A 49 -1.85 -2.20 2.46
C GLN A 49 -0.46 -2.53 1.90
N ARG A 50 -0.28 -3.76 1.42
CA ARG A 50 0.99 -4.24 0.88
C ARG A 50 1.41 -3.47 -0.35
N GLN A 51 0.45 -3.12 -1.22
CA GLN A 51 0.72 -2.33 -2.41
C GLN A 51 1.25 -0.93 -2.05
N GLN A 52 0.57 -0.22 -1.14
CA GLN A 52 1.01 1.11 -0.70
C GLN A 52 2.42 1.07 -0.10
N LYS A 53 2.71 0.08 0.75
CA LYS A 53 4.04 -0.09 1.37
C LYS A 53 5.12 -0.30 0.32
N LYS A 54 4.84 -1.15 -0.68
CA LYS A 54 5.76 -1.43 -1.80
C LYS A 54 6.05 -0.16 -2.61
N GLU A 55 5.02 0.60 -2.97
CA GLU A 55 5.19 1.84 -3.73
C GLU A 55 6.01 2.87 -2.95
N THR A 56 5.74 3.02 -1.65
CA THR A 56 6.50 3.90 -0.77
C THR A 56 7.98 3.53 -0.75
N LEU A 57 8.29 2.23 -0.62
CA LEU A 57 9.66 1.73 -0.63
C LEU A 57 10.36 2.00 -1.97
N ILE A 58 9.68 1.77 -3.09
CA ILE A 58 10.22 2.04 -4.43
C ILE A 58 10.52 3.54 -4.60
N GLN A 59 9.60 4.41 -4.19
CA GLN A 59 9.80 5.86 -4.27
C GLN A 59 11.00 6.32 -3.44
N GLN A 60 11.18 5.77 -2.24
CA GLN A 60 12.35 6.06 -1.40
C GLN A 60 13.65 5.63 -2.10
N GLN A 61 13.70 4.43 -2.69
CA GLN A 61 14.87 3.95 -3.41
C GLN A 61 15.20 4.81 -4.64
N LEU A 62 14.20 5.26 -5.39
CA LEU A 62 14.41 6.14 -6.55
C LEU A 62 14.96 7.49 -6.12
N LYS A 63 14.43 8.09 -5.03
CA LYS A 63 14.96 9.34 -4.46
C LYS A 63 16.42 9.19 -4.05
N ILE A 64 16.78 8.11 -3.35
CA ILE A 64 18.17 7.84 -2.94
C ILE A 64 19.09 7.74 -4.16
N LYS A 65 18.70 6.96 -5.19
CA LYS A 65 19.49 6.81 -6.42
C LYS A 65 19.68 8.15 -7.14
N GLN A 66 18.65 8.99 -7.18
CA GLN A 66 18.73 10.31 -7.79
C GLN A 66 19.65 11.25 -7.02
N THR A 67 19.54 11.31 -5.69
CA THR A 67 20.43 12.12 -4.84
C THR A 67 21.89 11.68 -4.99
N GLN A 68 22.17 10.38 -5.08
CA GLN A 68 23.52 9.88 -5.31
C GLN A 68 24.08 10.29 -6.69
N ARG A 69 23.26 10.23 -7.74
CA ARG A 69 23.66 10.69 -9.08
C ARG A 69 24.01 12.18 -9.08
N ASN A 70 23.17 13.02 -8.47
CA ASN A 70 23.38 14.46 -8.42
C ASN A 70 24.67 14.82 -7.64
N LYS A 71 24.92 14.16 -6.50
CA LYS A 71 26.16 14.36 -5.73
C LYS A 71 27.42 13.96 -6.50
N LYS A 72 27.37 12.88 -7.29
CA LYS A 72 28.51 12.47 -8.14
C LYS A 72 28.80 13.50 -9.24
N GLN A 73 27.76 14.05 -9.88
CA GLN A 73 27.91 15.08 -10.92
C GLN A 73 28.48 16.40 -10.38
N GLN A 74 28.16 16.77 -9.14
CA GLN A 74 28.71 17.99 -8.50
C GLN A 74 30.18 17.87 -8.08
N ARG A 75 30.67 16.66 -7.80
CA ARG A 75 32.08 16.44 -7.37
C ARG A 75 33.05 16.22 -8.54
N GLY A 76 32.54 15.98 -9.74
CA GLY A 76 33.34 15.81 -10.97
C GLY A 76 33.46 17.10 -11.80
N ARG A 77 33.01 18.24 -11.28
CA ARG A 77 33.21 19.58 -11.81
C ARG A 77 34.09 20.36 -10.84
#